data_AF-A0A9W9D1I2-F1
#
_entry.id   AF-A0A9W9D1I2-F1
#
_cell.length_a   1.000
_cell.length_b   1.000
_cell.length_c   1.000
_cell.angle_alpha   90.00
_cell.angle_beta   90.00
_cell.angle_gamma   90.00
#
_symmetry.space_group_name_H-M   'P 1'
#
loop_
_entity.id
_entity.type
_entity.pdbx_description
1 polymer ?
#
loop_
_entity_poly.entity_id
_entity_poly.type
_entity_poly.pdbx_seq_one_letter_code
_entity_poly.pdbx_strand_id
1 'polypeptide(L)'
;MSGATGQVLPNEHIIEPPAEKDNSSTSLSEVEVQTIIESIREASSGATSPSPITEPAEFDEGAYWDLPSMAPLNAVSAAAVARLRSYRPPPFPLWDALPVSRRAAVLILLYADRRGDLRVVLTMRAASLRSFSGHAAFPGGKADSLDETPYQIARREAWEEIGLPMDDTKIPAPFRIEHLCYLPHSLAKTELAVRPCVALLHSDDPPASTPNAKPSPTVEESLMPKLDAKEVAAVFSGPLHNFLLAEDEVHPDHKEKGKQLPPGKWYEGKWLEWLNHPWRAHYFYVPVTHQRVTKPKIRDGGQAAIAEHLEEEEEETGRYMVWGMTGRMLVDCARVAYAQEPEFEHNKHFGDEALIERAAGDGRLKEKKRRSDEELVAEEVKKAKEGSKM
;
A
#
# COMPACT_ATOMS: atom_id res chain seq x y z
N MET A 1 21.20 77.76 2.50
CA MET A 1 22.66 77.94 2.31
C MET A 1 23.14 76.80 1.43
N SER A 2 24.03 77.16 0.48
CA SER A 2 24.82 76.39 -0.50
C SER A 2 24.76 74.87 -0.50
N GLY A 3 24.83 74.13 -1.60
CA GLY A 3 25.30 74.36 -2.98
C GLY A 3 25.42 72.95 -3.62
N ALA A 4 25.10 72.75 -4.90
CA ALA A 4 26.07 72.62 -6.02
C ALA A 4 27.22 71.64 -5.68
N THR A 5 27.56 70.56 -6.38
CA THR A 5 27.73 70.23 -7.83
C THR A 5 28.52 68.89 -7.80
N GLY A 6 28.65 68.02 -8.79
CA GLY A 6 28.43 68.06 -10.23
C GLY A 6 28.81 66.71 -10.87
N GLN A 7 28.52 66.60 -12.16
CA GLN A 7 28.94 65.52 -13.07
C GLN A 7 30.46 65.33 -13.11
N VAL A 8 30.92 64.20 -13.67
CA VAL A 8 31.83 64.13 -14.84
C VAL A 8 32.36 62.68 -15.01
N LEU A 9 32.05 62.08 -16.17
CA LEU A 9 32.91 61.08 -16.84
C LEU A 9 33.95 61.87 -17.66
N PRO A 10 35.19 61.37 -17.84
CA PRO A 10 35.49 60.71 -19.12
C PRO A 10 36.55 59.59 -19.08
N ASN A 11 36.50 58.76 -20.14
CA ASN A 11 37.57 58.06 -20.88
C ASN A 11 39.02 58.54 -20.59
N GLU A 12 40.08 57.75 -20.66
CA GLU A 12 40.52 56.85 -21.75
C GLU A 12 41.86 56.19 -21.31
N HIS A 13 42.17 54.97 -21.72
CA HIS A 13 43.43 54.66 -22.43
C HIS A 13 43.49 53.19 -22.86
N ILE A 14 43.31 53.02 -24.18
CA ILE A 14 43.71 51.87 -24.98
C ILE A 14 45.23 51.96 -25.18
N ILE A 15 45.95 50.86 -24.93
CA ILE A 15 47.25 50.59 -25.53
C ILE A 15 47.26 49.13 -25.97
N GLU A 16 47.47 48.93 -27.26
CA GLU A 16 47.73 47.67 -27.97
C GLU A 16 49.09 47.83 -28.71
N PRO A 17 49.67 46.76 -29.30
CA PRO A 17 50.91 46.04 -28.91
C PRO A 17 52.11 46.45 -29.83
N PRO A 18 53.27 45.75 -30.03
CA PRO A 18 53.57 44.29 -30.19
C PRO A 18 54.91 43.85 -29.49
N ALA A 19 55.52 42.64 -29.60
CA ALA A 19 55.51 41.52 -30.54
C ALA A 19 56.07 40.20 -29.93
N GLU A 20 55.59 39.07 -30.48
CA GLU A 20 56.22 37.75 -30.77
C GLU A 20 57.13 37.00 -29.77
N LYS A 21 56.74 35.76 -29.43
CA LYS A 21 57.44 34.52 -29.88
C LYS A 21 56.69 33.20 -29.58
N ASP A 22 56.53 32.45 -30.67
CA ASP A 22 56.55 30.99 -30.87
C ASP A 22 55.54 29.98 -30.29
N ASN A 23 54.99 29.24 -31.26
CA ASN A 23 54.29 27.96 -31.21
C ASN A 23 55.19 26.83 -30.68
N SER A 24 54.66 25.96 -29.82
CA SER A 24 54.92 24.51 -29.96
C SER A 24 53.79 23.66 -29.38
N SER A 25 53.16 22.92 -30.27
CA SER A 25 52.30 21.77 -29.99
C SER A 25 53.13 20.63 -29.38
N THR A 26 52.77 20.16 -28.20
CA THR A 26 53.35 18.94 -27.63
C THR A 26 52.50 17.75 -28.07
N SER A 27 52.91 17.11 -29.16
CA SER A 27 52.44 15.79 -29.57
C SER A 27 52.93 14.75 -28.57
N LEU A 28 52.02 13.91 -28.06
CA LEU A 28 52.35 12.73 -27.25
C LEU A 28 53.31 11.83 -28.03
N SER A 29 54.33 11.31 -27.34
CA SER A 29 55.32 10.43 -27.95
C SER A 29 54.72 9.05 -28.28
N GLU A 30 55.23 8.39 -29.32
CA GLU A 30 54.77 7.04 -29.71
C GLU A 30 54.89 6.03 -28.56
N VAL A 31 55.82 6.23 -27.62
CA VAL A 31 56.00 5.39 -26.43
C VAL A 31 54.85 5.58 -25.44
N GLU A 32 54.36 6.81 -25.26
CA GLU A 32 53.21 7.10 -24.38
C GLU A 32 51.90 6.56 -24.98
N VAL A 33 51.73 6.66 -26.31
CA VAL A 33 50.58 6.07 -27.01
C VAL A 33 50.62 4.53 -26.93
N GLN A 34 51.80 3.92 -27.08
CA GLN A 34 51.94 2.47 -26.99
C GLN A 34 51.69 1.93 -25.58
N THR A 35 52.10 2.67 -24.54
CA THR A 35 51.85 2.33 -23.13
C THR A 35 50.34 2.38 -22.79
N ILE A 36 49.62 3.35 -23.36
CA ILE A 36 48.16 3.45 -23.21
C ILE A 36 47.46 2.30 -23.94
N ILE A 37 47.92 1.93 -25.15
CA ILE A 37 47.36 0.81 -25.91
C ILE A 37 47.61 -0.53 -25.20
N GLU A 38 48.80 -0.76 -24.64
CA GLU A 38 49.11 -1.99 -23.87
C GLU A 38 48.30 -2.05 -22.57
N SER A 39 48.11 -0.92 -21.88
CA SER A 39 47.26 -0.86 -20.67
C SER A 39 45.78 -1.17 -20.96
N ILE A 40 45.26 -0.73 -22.11
CA ILE A 40 43.90 -1.06 -22.56
C ILE A 40 43.79 -2.53 -22.99
N ARG A 41 44.86 -3.10 -23.54
CA ARG A 41 44.91 -4.50 -23.98
C ARG A 41 45.03 -5.48 -22.82
N GLU A 42 45.76 -5.12 -21.76
CA GLU A 42 45.79 -5.86 -20.49
C GLU A 42 44.48 -5.74 -19.72
N ALA A 43 43.82 -4.57 -19.76
CA ALA A 43 42.46 -4.41 -19.23
C ALA A 43 41.40 -5.22 -20.02
N SER A 44 41.70 -5.61 -21.26
CA SER A 44 40.81 -6.39 -22.14
C SER A 44 41.14 -7.89 -22.21
N SER A 45 42.29 -8.34 -21.68
CA SER A 45 42.71 -9.75 -21.69
C SER A 45 42.40 -10.51 -20.39
N GLY A 46 41.84 -9.82 -19.39
CA GLY A 46 41.28 -10.40 -18.17
C GLY A 46 39.83 -10.89 -18.29
N ALA A 47 39.30 -11.06 -19.50
CA ALA A 47 38.00 -11.69 -19.73
C ALA A 47 38.13 -13.21 -19.56
N THR A 48 38.13 -13.66 -18.31
CA THR A 48 37.82 -15.06 -17.99
C THR A 48 36.40 -15.32 -18.47
N SER A 49 36.24 -16.41 -19.22
CA SER A 49 34.98 -16.88 -19.79
C SER A 49 33.84 -16.71 -18.79
N PRO A 50 32.67 -16.16 -19.18
CA PRO A 50 31.51 -16.27 -18.33
C PRO A 50 31.33 -17.75 -18.03
N SER A 51 31.22 -18.10 -16.74
CA SER A 51 30.66 -19.39 -16.36
C SER A 51 29.43 -19.63 -17.24
N PRO A 52 29.21 -20.86 -17.76
CA PRO A 52 28.01 -21.13 -18.53
C PRO A 52 26.86 -20.55 -17.72
N ILE A 53 26.15 -19.62 -18.35
CA ILE A 53 24.92 -19.05 -17.83
C ILE A 53 24.16 -20.26 -17.35
N THR A 54 24.09 -20.46 -16.03
CA THR A 54 23.17 -21.42 -15.46
C THR A 54 21.87 -20.99 -16.10
N GLU A 55 21.29 -21.88 -16.93
CA GLU A 55 19.96 -21.66 -17.48
C GLU A 55 19.14 -21.05 -16.35
N PRO A 56 18.42 -19.93 -16.59
CA PRO A 56 17.64 -19.31 -15.55
C PRO A 56 16.85 -20.45 -14.90
N ALA A 57 17.19 -20.77 -13.65
CA ALA A 57 16.61 -21.89 -12.94
C ALA A 57 15.12 -21.77 -13.19
N GLU A 58 14.56 -22.80 -13.85
CA GLU A 58 13.22 -22.79 -14.43
C GLU A 58 12.33 -21.93 -13.57
N PHE A 59 11.85 -20.85 -14.17
CA PHE A 59 10.95 -19.91 -13.54
C PHE A 59 9.82 -20.75 -12.95
N ASP A 60 9.82 -20.93 -11.63
CA ASP A 60 8.69 -21.52 -10.91
C ASP A 60 7.61 -20.44 -10.85
N GLU A 61 7.02 -20.22 -12.02
CA GLU A 61 5.88 -19.36 -12.32
C GLU A 61 4.68 -19.69 -11.38
N GLY A 62 4.70 -20.89 -10.76
CA GLY A 62 3.70 -21.44 -9.84
C GLY A 62 3.85 -21.08 -8.36
N ALA A 63 4.87 -20.30 -7.97
CA ALA A 63 5.03 -19.93 -6.56
C ALA A 63 3.96 -18.95 -6.05
N TYR A 64 3.15 -18.36 -6.93
CA TYR A 64 2.22 -17.31 -6.52
C TYR A 64 0.79 -17.81 -6.21
N TRP A 65 0.14 -18.66 -7.02
CA TRP A 65 -1.20 -19.20 -6.69
C TRP A 65 -1.56 -20.49 -7.46
N ASP A 66 -0.75 -21.56 -7.33
CA ASP A 66 -1.07 -22.92 -7.82
C ASP A 66 -2.59 -23.20 -7.72
N LEU A 67 -3.28 -23.72 -8.73
CA LEU A 67 -4.67 -24.22 -8.54
C LEU A 67 -4.84 -25.21 -7.35
N PRO A 68 -3.81 -25.99 -6.95
CA PRO A 68 -3.78 -26.66 -5.64
C PRO A 68 -3.86 -25.74 -4.40
N SER A 69 -3.85 -24.41 -4.58
CA SER A 69 -3.74 -23.36 -3.57
C SER A 69 -4.99 -22.67 -3.13
N MET A 70 -6.13 -23.00 -3.72
CA MET A 70 -7.42 -22.75 -3.09
C MET A 70 -8.09 -24.09 -2.85
N ALA A 71 -7.68 -24.73 -1.77
CA ALA A 71 -8.38 -25.90 -1.29
C ALA A 71 -9.79 -25.49 -0.83
N PRO A 72 -10.76 -26.41 -0.82
CA PRO A 72 -12.01 -26.19 -0.09
C PRO A 72 -11.71 -25.71 1.32
N LEU A 73 -12.54 -24.79 1.83
CA LEU A 73 -12.41 -24.30 3.20
C LEU A 73 -12.30 -25.47 4.16
N ASN A 74 -11.29 -25.47 5.02
CA ASN A 74 -11.23 -26.45 6.10
C ASN A 74 -12.37 -26.20 7.09
N ALA A 75 -12.62 -27.14 8.01
CA ALA A 75 -13.76 -27.05 8.91
C ALA A 75 -13.77 -25.77 9.76
N VAL A 76 -12.60 -25.28 10.16
CA VAL A 76 -12.44 -24.05 10.97
C VAL A 76 -12.79 -22.83 10.12
N SER A 77 -12.19 -22.71 8.94
CA SER A 77 -12.44 -21.64 7.97
C SER A 77 -13.89 -21.64 7.46
N ALA A 78 -14.49 -22.81 7.24
CA ALA A 78 -15.89 -22.94 6.84
C ALA A 78 -16.84 -22.42 7.94
N ALA A 79 -16.58 -22.78 9.20
CA ALA A 79 -17.31 -22.22 10.33
C ALA A 79 -17.09 -20.70 10.42
N ALA A 80 -15.88 -20.22 10.16
CA ALA A 80 -15.56 -18.81 10.21
C ALA A 80 -16.30 -17.98 9.15
N VAL A 81 -16.34 -18.47 7.91
CA VAL A 81 -17.15 -17.88 6.83
C VAL A 81 -18.63 -17.92 7.19
N ALA A 82 -19.14 -19.03 7.76
CA ALA A 82 -20.54 -19.11 8.17
C ALA A 82 -20.91 -18.04 9.22
N ARG A 83 -20.01 -17.75 10.17
CA ARG A 83 -20.21 -16.65 11.14
C ARG A 83 -20.24 -15.30 10.45
N LEU A 84 -19.29 -15.01 9.55
CA LEU A 84 -19.27 -13.78 8.76
C LEU A 84 -20.56 -13.61 7.95
N ARG A 85 -21.04 -14.64 7.24
CA ARG A 85 -22.32 -14.62 6.51
C ARG A 85 -23.51 -14.28 7.41
N SER A 86 -23.51 -14.81 8.63
CA SER A 86 -24.58 -14.59 9.62
C SER A 86 -24.47 -13.25 10.36
N TYR A 87 -23.30 -12.61 10.31
CA TYR A 87 -23.03 -11.39 11.06
C TYR A 87 -23.91 -10.23 10.57
N ARG A 88 -24.52 -9.52 11.51
CA ARG A 88 -25.31 -8.32 11.24
C ARG A 88 -24.74 -7.20 12.11
N PRO A 89 -24.12 -6.17 11.50
CA PRO A 89 -23.62 -5.04 12.27
C PRO A 89 -24.79 -4.26 12.89
N PRO A 90 -24.55 -3.53 14.00
CA PRO A 90 -25.53 -2.60 14.53
C PRO A 90 -25.92 -1.55 13.46
N PRO A 91 -27.15 -1.01 13.52
CA PRO A 91 -27.58 0.05 12.64
C PRO A 91 -26.77 1.32 12.91
N PHE A 92 -26.34 2.01 11.85
CA PHE A 92 -25.58 3.25 11.96
C PHE A 92 -26.18 4.35 11.06
N PRO A 93 -27.29 4.99 11.48
CA PRO A 93 -28.03 5.94 10.63
C PRO A 93 -27.24 7.17 10.21
N LEU A 94 -26.19 7.51 10.97
CA LEU A 94 -25.33 8.66 10.66
C LEU A 94 -24.66 8.53 9.29
N TRP A 95 -24.36 7.31 8.82
CA TRP A 95 -23.79 7.09 7.49
C TRP A 95 -24.57 7.81 6.39
N ASP A 96 -25.90 7.67 6.40
CA ASP A 96 -26.77 8.25 5.38
C ASP A 96 -26.88 9.78 5.44
N ALA A 97 -26.48 10.38 6.57
CA ALA A 97 -26.42 11.82 6.76
C ALA A 97 -25.03 12.43 6.46
N LEU A 98 -23.98 11.61 6.33
CA LEU A 98 -22.64 12.11 6.01
C LEU A 98 -22.56 12.57 4.55
N PRO A 99 -21.81 13.64 4.23
CA PRO A 99 -21.55 14.02 2.84
C PRO A 99 -20.66 12.98 2.14
N VAL A 100 -20.74 12.91 0.80
CA VAL A 100 -19.95 11.99 -0.05
C VAL A 100 -18.46 12.02 0.31
N SER A 101 -17.92 13.23 0.50
CA SER A 101 -16.50 13.46 0.82
C SER A 101 -16.03 12.86 2.16
N ARG A 102 -16.96 12.39 2.98
CA ARG A 102 -16.74 11.79 4.30
C ARG A 102 -17.08 10.30 4.35
N ARG A 103 -17.61 9.73 3.26
CA ARG A 103 -17.90 8.31 3.11
C ARG A 103 -16.76 7.62 2.38
N ALA A 104 -16.30 6.50 2.92
CA ALA A 104 -15.32 5.64 2.29
C ALA A 104 -15.64 4.18 2.60
N ALA A 105 -15.18 3.27 1.75
CA ALA A 105 -15.33 1.84 1.99
C ALA A 105 -14.06 1.10 1.57
N VAL A 106 -13.83 -0.04 2.24
CA VAL A 106 -12.69 -0.90 1.97
C VAL A 106 -13.15 -2.35 1.79
N LEU A 107 -12.46 -3.09 0.92
CA LEU A 107 -12.72 -4.50 0.67
C LEU A 107 -11.77 -5.37 1.49
N ILE A 108 -12.31 -6.07 2.48
CA ILE A 108 -11.63 -7.18 3.15
C ILE A 108 -11.90 -8.43 2.31
N LEU A 109 -11.04 -8.66 1.31
CA LEU A 109 -11.15 -9.80 0.40
C LEU A 109 -10.47 -11.02 1.03
N LEU A 110 -11.28 -12.02 1.36
CA LEU A 110 -10.85 -13.30 1.92
C LEU A 110 -10.78 -14.37 0.83
N TYR A 111 -9.87 -15.33 1.02
CA TYR A 111 -9.81 -16.54 0.21
C TYR A 111 -9.21 -17.69 1.01
N ALA A 112 -9.40 -18.92 0.54
CA ALA A 112 -8.84 -20.12 1.16
C ALA A 112 -7.47 -20.45 0.54
N ASP A 113 -6.46 -20.76 1.34
CA ASP A 113 -5.17 -21.20 0.83
C ASP A 113 -5.12 -22.72 0.52
N ARG A 114 -3.91 -23.24 0.22
CA ARG A 114 -3.67 -24.68 -0.08
C ARG A 114 -4.19 -25.62 1.00
N ARG A 115 -4.36 -25.11 2.23
CA ARG A 115 -4.76 -25.86 3.41
C ARG A 115 -6.19 -25.55 3.83
N GLY A 116 -6.89 -24.73 3.03
CA GLY A 116 -8.24 -24.28 3.32
C GLY A 116 -8.29 -23.22 4.42
N ASP A 117 -7.14 -22.65 4.83
CA ASP A 117 -7.07 -21.59 5.83
C ASP A 117 -7.44 -20.24 5.19
N LEU A 118 -8.21 -19.42 5.91
CA LEU A 118 -8.56 -18.09 5.42
C LEU A 118 -7.35 -17.17 5.43
N ARG A 119 -7.12 -16.55 4.27
CA ARG A 119 -6.16 -15.47 4.08
C ARG A 119 -6.88 -14.20 3.65
N VAL A 120 -6.26 -13.06 3.89
CA VAL A 120 -6.77 -11.74 3.54
C VAL A 120 -5.82 -11.04 2.57
N VAL A 121 -6.36 -10.42 1.53
CA VAL A 121 -5.62 -9.63 0.55
C VAL A 121 -5.36 -8.22 1.09
N LEU A 122 -4.12 -7.75 0.94
CA LEU A 122 -3.66 -6.42 1.33
C LEU A 122 -2.87 -5.79 0.17
N THR A 123 -2.90 -4.47 0.06
CA THR A 123 -2.15 -3.68 -0.90
C THR A 123 -1.11 -2.83 -0.18
N MET A 124 0.02 -2.57 -0.84
CA MET A 124 0.99 -1.56 -0.42
C MET A 124 0.77 -0.32 -1.29
N ARG A 125 0.48 0.81 -0.67
CA ARG A 125 0.24 2.06 -1.40
C ARG A 125 1.52 2.56 -2.06
N ALA A 126 1.41 3.04 -3.29
CA ALA A 126 2.52 3.63 -4.02
C ALA A 126 3.10 4.84 -3.27
N ALA A 127 4.43 4.97 -3.28
CA ALA A 127 5.12 6.03 -2.55
C ALA A 127 4.86 7.44 -3.11
N SER A 128 4.32 7.54 -4.32
CA SER A 128 3.94 8.78 -5.01
C SER A 128 2.67 9.46 -4.44
N LEU A 129 1.91 8.78 -3.57
CA LEU A 129 0.67 9.32 -3.04
C LEU A 129 0.91 10.32 -1.90
N ARG A 130 0.16 11.44 -1.91
CA ARG A 130 0.27 12.55 -0.93
C ARG A 130 -0.01 12.16 0.53
N SER A 131 -0.47 10.95 0.80
CA SER A 131 -0.77 10.45 2.15
C SER A 131 -0.59 8.93 2.23
N PHE A 132 0.01 8.45 3.32
CA PHE A 132 0.18 7.02 3.65
C PHE A 132 1.00 6.22 2.61
N SER A 133 2.01 6.84 2.01
CA SER A 133 3.00 6.20 1.15
C SER A 133 3.65 5.00 1.85
N GLY A 134 3.71 3.84 1.19
CA GLY A 134 4.37 2.64 1.73
C GLY A 134 3.58 1.90 2.81
N HIS A 135 2.37 2.34 3.19
CA HIS A 135 1.58 1.60 4.19
C HIS A 135 0.75 0.48 3.55
N ALA A 136 0.61 -0.62 4.30
CA ALA A 136 -0.32 -1.66 3.99
C ALA A 136 -1.78 -1.23 4.26
N ALA A 137 -2.66 -1.47 3.28
CA ALA A 137 -4.08 -1.15 3.36
C ALA A 137 -4.92 -2.24 2.68
N PHE A 138 -6.22 -2.19 2.91
CA PHE A 138 -7.17 -2.87 2.05
C PHE A 138 -7.39 -2.05 0.77
N PRO A 139 -7.74 -2.68 -0.36
CA PRO A 139 -8.29 -1.95 -1.49
C PRO A 139 -9.52 -1.15 -1.05
N GLY A 140 -9.56 0.14 -1.39
CA GLY A 140 -10.65 0.99 -0.97
C GLY A 140 -10.35 2.48 -1.00
N GLY A 141 -11.43 3.25 -0.98
CA GLY A 141 -11.37 4.68 -1.19
C GLY A 141 -12.69 5.36 -0.86
N LYS A 142 -12.85 6.58 -1.38
CA LYS A 142 -14.00 7.44 -1.07
C LYS A 142 -15.19 7.09 -1.94
N ALA A 143 -16.39 7.43 -1.48
CA ALA A 143 -17.55 7.44 -2.34
C ALA A 143 -17.37 8.49 -3.46
N ASP A 144 -17.81 8.16 -4.68
CA ASP A 144 -17.93 9.12 -5.78
C ASP A 144 -19.32 9.78 -5.77
N SER A 145 -20.34 9.09 -5.26
CA SER A 145 -21.71 9.60 -5.15
C SER A 145 -22.43 9.16 -3.88
N LEU A 146 -23.59 9.75 -3.59
CA LEU A 146 -24.44 9.34 -2.47
C LEU A 146 -25.20 8.04 -2.73
N ASP A 147 -25.34 7.65 -4.01
CA ASP A 147 -26.14 6.51 -4.44
C ASP A 147 -25.35 5.18 -4.38
N GLU A 148 -24.02 5.26 -4.24
CA GLU A 148 -23.18 4.07 -4.09
C GLU A 148 -23.38 3.44 -2.70
N THR A 149 -23.70 2.15 -2.71
CA THR A 149 -23.60 1.33 -1.50
C THR A 149 -22.14 1.18 -1.08
N PRO A 150 -21.84 0.94 0.22
CA PRO A 150 -20.48 0.69 0.67
C PRO A 150 -19.77 -0.43 -0.09
N TYR A 151 -20.49 -1.50 -0.46
CA TYR A 151 -19.92 -2.60 -1.22
C TYR A 151 -19.57 -2.21 -2.65
N GLN A 152 -20.38 -1.37 -3.31
CA GLN A 152 -20.07 -0.85 -4.64
C GLN A 152 -18.82 0.02 -4.62
N ILE A 153 -18.66 0.90 -3.62
CA ILE A 153 -17.45 1.70 -3.42
C ILE A 153 -16.23 0.78 -3.30
N ALA A 154 -16.30 -0.19 -2.39
CA ALA A 154 -15.20 -1.11 -2.13
C ALA A 154 -14.83 -1.97 -3.37
N ARG A 155 -15.81 -2.43 -4.15
CA ARG A 155 -15.59 -3.19 -5.39
C ARG A 155 -15.00 -2.31 -6.50
N ARG A 156 -15.45 -1.06 -6.64
CA ARG A 156 -14.93 -0.11 -7.64
C ARG A 156 -13.45 0.16 -7.39
N GLU A 157 -13.12 0.49 -6.15
CA GLU A 157 -11.73 0.75 -5.74
C GLU A 157 -10.86 -0.51 -5.87
N ALA A 158 -11.37 -1.70 -5.53
CA ALA A 158 -10.63 -2.95 -5.78
C ALA A 158 -10.42 -3.24 -7.28
N TRP A 159 -11.35 -2.82 -8.14
CA TRP A 159 -11.16 -2.92 -9.58
C TRP A 159 -10.07 -1.96 -10.09
N GLU A 160 -10.06 -0.72 -9.60
CA GLU A 160 -9.06 0.30 -9.96
C GLU A 160 -7.66 -0.07 -9.44
N GLU A 161 -7.56 -0.48 -8.18
CA GLU A 161 -6.28 -0.74 -7.51
C GLU A 161 -5.65 -2.09 -7.88
N ILE A 162 -6.44 -3.16 -7.89
CA ILE A 162 -5.95 -4.55 -8.04
C ILE A 162 -6.59 -5.31 -9.21
N GLY A 163 -7.34 -4.63 -10.08
CA GLY A 163 -7.94 -5.24 -11.26
C GLY A 163 -9.07 -6.24 -10.98
N LEU A 164 -9.60 -6.29 -9.76
CA LEU A 164 -10.68 -7.22 -9.39
C LEU A 164 -11.95 -6.86 -10.17
N PRO A 165 -12.47 -7.70 -11.08
CA PRO A 165 -13.57 -7.31 -11.96
C PRO A 165 -14.82 -6.87 -11.17
N MET A 166 -15.42 -5.75 -11.59
CA MET A 166 -16.73 -5.31 -11.07
C MET A 166 -17.88 -6.24 -11.49
N ASP A 167 -17.76 -6.81 -12.68
CA ASP A 167 -18.75 -7.70 -13.28
C ASP A 167 -18.36 -9.15 -12.98
N ASP A 168 -19.16 -9.83 -12.17
CA ASP A 168 -18.89 -11.21 -11.76
C ASP A 168 -18.87 -12.18 -12.96
N THR A 169 -19.48 -11.84 -14.11
CA THR A 169 -19.40 -12.66 -15.33
C THR A 169 -18.03 -12.63 -16.00
N LYS A 170 -17.21 -11.65 -15.66
CA LYS A 170 -15.81 -11.54 -16.10
C LYS A 170 -14.85 -12.25 -15.15
N ILE A 171 -15.35 -12.79 -14.04
CA ILE A 171 -14.58 -13.67 -13.18
C ILE A 171 -14.56 -15.05 -13.86
N PRO A 172 -13.38 -15.61 -14.14
CA PRO A 172 -13.26 -16.94 -14.73
C PRO A 172 -13.95 -17.98 -13.86
N ALA A 173 -14.71 -18.87 -14.49
CA ALA A 173 -15.20 -20.06 -13.81
C ALA A 173 -14.01 -20.91 -13.33
N PRO A 174 -14.10 -21.59 -12.16
CA PRO A 174 -15.26 -21.71 -11.27
C PRO A 174 -15.38 -20.64 -10.17
N PHE A 175 -14.64 -19.53 -10.27
CA PHE A 175 -14.51 -18.56 -9.18
C PHE A 175 -15.68 -17.58 -9.13
N ARG A 176 -16.00 -17.14 -7.92
CA ARG A 176 -16.92 -16.03 -7.68
C ARG A 176 -16.56 -15.27 -6.41
N ILE A 177 -17.09 -14.07 -6.30
CA ILE A 177 -16.97 -13.23 -5.11
C ILE A 177 -18.31 -13.19 -4.41
N GLU A 178 -18.36 -13.69 -3.19
CA GLU A 178 -19.54 -13.60 -2.34
C GLU A 178 -19.37 -12.44 -1.34
N HIS A 179 -20.30 -11.49 -1.31
CA HIS A 179 -20.37 -10.51 -0.23
C HIS A 179 -20.91 -11.18 1.04
N LEU A 180 -20.12 -11.19 2.12
CA LEU A 180 -20.46 -11.90 3.36
C LEU A 180 -21.20 -10.98 4.34
N CYS A 181 -20.60 -9.84 4.67
CA CYS A 181 -21.16 -8.88 5.61
C CYS A 181 -20.43 -7.53 5.59
N TYR A 182 -21.07 -6.53 6.19
CA TYR A 182 -20.39 -5.30 6.61
C TYR A 182 -19.93 -5.40 8.07
N LEU A 183 -18.77 -4.83 8.38
CA LEU A 183 -18.33 -4.59 9.76
C LEU A 183 -18.66 -3.16 10.22
N PRO A 184 -18.69 -2.88 11.53
CA PRO A 184 -18.88 -1.53 12.05
C PRO A 184 -17.88 -0.52 11.48
N HIS A 185 -18.31 0.73 11.33
CA HIS A 185 -17.50 1.76 10.68
C HIS A 185 -16.25 2.11 11.51
N SER A 186 -15.13 2.37 10.84
CA SER A 186 -13.94 2.97 11.47
C SER A 186 -13.82 4.44 11.10
N LEU A 187 -13.11 5.22 11.92
CA LEU A 187 -12.86 6.64 11.62
C LEU A 187 -11.40 6.84 11.17
N ALA A 188 -11.20 7.34 9.96
CA ALA A 188 -9.86 7.69 9.51
C ALA A 188 -9.38 8.99 10.20
N LYS A 189 -8.06 9.16 10.36
CA LYS A 189 -7.47 10.43 10.82
C LYS A 189 -7.83 11.63 9.94
N THR A 190 -8.14 11.37 8.67
CA THR A 190 -8.62 12.34 7.68
C THR A 190 -10.12 12.66 7.83
N GLU A 191 -10.74 12.21 8.93
CA GLU A 191 -12.15 12.42 9.24
C GLU A 191 -13.05 11.77 8.18
N LEU A 192 -12.73 10.55 7.75
CA LEU A 192 -13.57 9.73 6.88
C LEU A 192 -14.21 8.63 7.72
N ALA A 193 -15.53 8.44 7.60
CA ALA A 193 -16.17 7.22 8.06
C ALA A 193 -15.90 6.15 7.01
N VAL A 194 -15.20 5.09 7.41
CA VAL A 194 -14.79 4.00 6.52
C VAL A 194 -15.60 2.77 6.87
N ARG A 195 -16.32 2.21 5.89
CA ARG A 195 -17.13 1.01 6.04
C ARG A 195 -16.37 -0.23 5.52
N PRO A 196 -15.95 -1.17 6.39
CA PRO A 196 -15.31 -2.40 5.94
C PRO A 196 -16.36 -3.36 5.38
N CYS A 197 -16.10 -3.87 4.17
CA CYS A 197 -16.94 -4.83 3.48
C CYS A 197 -16.18 -6.14 3.34
N VAL A 198 -16.70 -7.22 3.92
CA VAL A 198 -16.05 -8.53 3.90
C VAL A 198 -16.61 -9.34 2.74
N ALA A 199 -15.74 -9.85 1.88
CA ALA A 199 -16.10 -10.70 0.76
C ALA A 199 -15.21 -11.94 0.69
N LEU A 200 -15.74 -13.03 0.13
CA LEU A 200 -15.02 -14.27 -0.08
C LEU A 200 -14.84 -14.52 -1.58
N LEU A 201 -13.60 -14.67 -2.02
CA LEU A 201 -13.26 -15.25 -3.30
C LEU A 201 -13.18 -16.78 -3.13
N HIS A 202 -14.05 -17.52 -3.80
CA HIS A 202 -14.06 -18.98 -3.73
C HIS A 202 -14.61 -19.64 -4.98
N SER A 203 -14.31 -20.94 -5.15
CA SER A 203 -14.93 -21.80 -6.14
C SER A 203 -16.09 -22.60 -5.52
N ASP A 204 -17.09 -22.95 -6.32
CA ASP A 204 -18.19 -23.85 -5.94
C ASP A 204 -17.91 -25.33 -6.19
N ASP A 205 -16.79 -25.63 -6.84
CA ASP A 205 -16.53 -27.00 -7.26
C ASP A 205 -16.28 -27.87 -6.02
N PRO A 206 -17.07 -28.96 -5.84
CA PRO A 206 -16.72 -29.97 -4.86
C PRO A 206 -15.34 -30.53 -5.22
N PRO A 207 -14.51 -30.94 -4.23
CA PRO A 207 -13.22 -31.53 -4.49
C PRO A 207 -13.40 -32.69 -5.49
N ALA A 208 -12.75 -32.57 -6.65
CA ALA A 208 -12.95 -33.46 -7.78
C ALA A 208 -12.84 -34.94 -7.36
N SER A 209 -13.98 -35.63 -7.30
CA SER A 209 -14.05 -37.09 -7.11
C SER A 209 -13.94 -37.84 -8.45
N THR A 210 -13.23 -37.28 -9.43
CA THR A 210 -13.03 -37.91 -10.75
C THR A 210 -11.53 -37.97 -11.08
N PRO A 211 -10.91 -39.16 -11.17
CA PRO A 211 -9.47 -39.34 -11.38
C PRO A 211 -8.91 -38.86 -12.73
N ASN A 212 -9.70 -38.18 -13.57
CA ASN A 212 -9.34 -37.93 -14.97
C ASN A 212 -9.89 -36.61 -15.55
N ALA A 213 -10.22 -35.63 -14.70
CA ALA A 213 -10.55 -34.29 -15.19
C ALA A 213 -9.26 -33.61 -15.65
N LYS A 214 -9.22 -33.17 -16.92
CA LYS A 214 -8.15 -32.29 -17.41
C LYS A 214 -8.07 -31.06 -16.48
N PRO A 215 -6.87 -30.59 -16.10
CA PRO A 215 -6.75 -29.38 -15.31
C PRO A 215 -7.49 -28.26 -16.05
N SER A 216 -8.51 -27.71 -15.40
CA SER A 216 -9.17 -26.49 -15.83
C SER A 216 -8.11 -25.40 -16.01
N PRO A 217 -8.25 -24.50 -17.00
CA PRO A 217 -7.30 -23.39 -17.16
C PRO A 217 -7.14 -22.65 -15.83
N THR A 218 -5.90 -22.45 -15.42
CA THR A 218 -5.54 -21.85 -14.14
C THR A 218 -5.99 -20.39 -14.09
N VAL A 219 -6.39 -19.94 -12.90
CA VAL A 219 -6.65 -18.53 -12.55
C VAL A 219 -5.59 -17.59 -13.13
N GLU A 220 -4.37 -18.11 -13.18
CA GLU A 220 -3.10 -17.54 -13.65
C GLU A 220 -3.24 -16.81 -14.99
N GLU A 221 -3.98 -17.34 -15.96
CA GLU A 221 -4.07 -16.75 -17.30
C GLU A 221 -5.20 -15.71 -17.44
N SER A 222 -6.15 -15.65 -16.51
CA SER A 222 -7.43 -14.97 -16.77
C SER A 222 -7.88 -13.95 -15.70
N LEU A 223 -7.34 -14.02 -14.47
CA LEU A 223 -7.59 -13.02 -13.41
C LEU A 223 -6.48 -11.98 -13.24
N MET A 224 -5.64 -11.79 -14.26
CA MET A 224 -4.53 -10.83 -14.26
C MET A 224 -4.91 -9.47 -13.64
N PRO A 225 -4.26 -9.06 -12.52
CA PRO A 225 -4.29 -7.69 -12.04
C PRO A 225 -3.53 -6.81 -13.02
N LYS A 226 -4.22 -5.91 -13.72
CA LYS A 226 -3.57 -4.68 -14.16
C LYS A 226 -3.48 -3.79 -12.93
N LEU A 227 -2.44 -4.01 -12.11
CA LEU A 227 -2.15 -3.12 -11.00
C LEU A 227 -2.00 -1.70 -11.57
N ASP A 228 -2.77 -0.74 -11.04
CA ASP A 228 -2.44 0.65 -11.32
C ASP A 228 -1.21 1.01 -10.48
N ALA A 229 -0.04 0.94 -11.12
CA ALA A 229 1.24 1.27 -10.50
C ALA A 229 1.30 2.71 -9.95
N LYS A 230 0.32 3.58 -10.29
CA LYS A 230 0.20 4.91 -9.68
C LYS A 230 -0.32 4.86 -8.25
N GLU A 231 -1.09 3.83 -7.89
CA GLU A 231 -1.80 3.76 -6.61
C GLU A 231 -1.33 2.57 -5.76
N VAL A 232 -1.00 1.43 -6.38
CA VAL A 232 -0.56 0.21 -5.70
C VAL A 232 0.86 -0.17 -6.13
N ALA A 233 1.76 -0.25 -5.16
CA ALA A 233 3.12 -0.75 -5.34
C ALA A 233 3.20 -2.29 -5.29
N ALA A 234 2.40 -2.92 -4.41
CA ALA A 234 2.39 -4.36 -4.22
C ALA A 234 1.02 -4.86 -3.78
N VAL A 235 0.73 -6.13 -4.02
CA VAL A 235 -0.35 -6.88 -3.36
C VAL A 235 0.30 -7.98 -2.55
N PHE A 236 -0.14 -8.27 -1.34
CA PHE A 236 0.33 -9.40 -0.53
C PHE A 236 -0.83 -9.95 0.30
N SER A 237 -0.58 -10.97 1.12
CA SER A 237 -1.63 -11.55 1.97
C SER A 237 -1.12 -12.03 3.31
N GLY A 238 -2.01 -12.04 4.31
CA GLY A 238 -1.75 -12.60 5.64
C GLY A 238 -2.78 -13.68 6.02
N PRO A 239 -2.44 -14.66 6.88
CA PRO A 239 -3.43 -15.58 7.46
C PRO A 239 -4.38 -14.81 8.39
N LEU A 240 -5.68 -14.91 8.16
CA LEU A 240 -6.68 -14.11 8.90
C LEU A 240 -6.67 -14.46 10.41
N HIS A 241 -6.54 -15.75 10.74
CA HIS A 241 -6.50 -16.22 12.12
C HIS A 241 -5.33 -15.61 12.92
N ASN A 242 -4.17 -15.46 12.29
CA ASN A 242 -2.94 -14.99 12.94
C ASN A 242 -3.08 -13.56 13.51
N PHE A 243 -4.04 -12.76 13.01
CA PHE A 243 -4.35 -11.44 13.58
C PHE A 243 -5.06 -11.49 14.94
N LEU A 244 -5.30 -12.67 15.51
CA LEU A 244 -5.71 -12.86 16.90
C LEU A 244 -4.56 -13.25 17.83
N LEU A 245 -3.39 -13.60 17.28
CA LEU A 245 -2.29 -14.19 18.02
C LEU A 245 -1.20 -13.15 18.33
N ALA A 246 -0.56 -13.29 19.48
CA ALA A 246 0.54 -12.40 19.88
C ALA A 246 1.87 -12.75 19.17
N GLU A 247 2.00 -13.99 18.70
CA GLU A 247 3.18 -14.51 17.99
C GLU A 247 2.77 -15.14 16.66
N ASP A 248 3.74 -15.30 15.75
CA ASP A 248 3.50 -15.94 14.46
C ASP A 248 3.06 -17.40 14.63
N GLU A 249 1.94 -17.75 14.00
CA GLU A 249 1.56 -19.15 13.83
C GLU A 249 2.54 -19.84 12.86
N VAL A 250 3.52 -20.57 13.41
CA VAL A 250 4.44 -21.40 12.62
C VAL A 250 3.81 -22.76 12.37
N HIS A 251 3.29 -22.96 11.16
CA HIS A 251 2.73 -24.26 10.80
C HIS A 251 3.82 -25.38 10.80
N PRO A 252 3.51 -26.60 11.26
CA PRO A 252 4.42 -27.75 11.24
C PRO A 252 5.14 -27.97 9.90
N ASP A 253 4.45 -27.82 8.76
CA ASP A 253 5.05 -27.99 7.43
C ASP A 253 6.17 -26.99 7.12
N HIS A 254 6.14 -25.78 7.71
CA HIS A 254 7.24 -24.82 7.61
C HIS A 254 8.47 -25.30 8.40
N LYS A 255 8.26 -26.07 9.48
CA LYS A 255 9.34 -26.74 10.22
C LYS A 255 9.90 -27.94 9.45
N GLU A 256 9.06 -28.69 8.74
CA GLU A 256 9.50 -29.88 7.98
C GLU A 256 10.26 -29.53 6.68
N LYS A 257 9.89 -28.44 6.00
CA LYS A 257 10.55 -28.00 4.75
C LYS A 257 11.76 -27.08 4.95
N GLY A 258 12.16 -26.80 6.19
CA GLY A 258 13.25 -25.88 6.50
C GLY A 258 13.01 -24.43 6.06
N LYS A 259 11.77 -24.06 5.68
CA LYS A 259 11.39 -22.70 5.31
C LYS A 259 11.06 -21.91 6.58
N GLN A 260 12.10 -21.38 7.21
CA GLN A 260 11.98 -20.51 8.37
C GLN A 260 11.33 -19.18 7.95
N LEU A 261 10.37 -18.68 8.75
CA LEU A 261 9.81 -17.35 8.54
C LEU A 261 10.92 -16.30 8.61
N PRO A 262 10.78 -15.17 7.90
CA PRO A 262 11.73 -14.07 8.02
C PRO A 262 11.87 -13.66 9.51
N PRO A 263 13.09 -13.35 9.97
CA PRO A 263 13.31 -12.92 11.35
C PRO A 263 12.50 -11.65 11.65
N GLY A 264 12.12 -11.46 12.90
CA GLY A 264 11.33 -10.31 13.34
C GLY A 264 10.16 -10.70 14.22
N LYS A 265 9.54 -9.68 14.81
CA LYS A 265 8.40 -9.83 15.72
C LYS A 265 7.10 -9.82 14.91
N TRP A 266 6.11 -10.65 15.25
CA TRP A 266 4.80 -10.62 14.58
C TRP A 266 3.96 -9.41 14.97
N TYR A 267 3.86 -9.10 16.27
CA TYR A 267 2.89 -8.14 16.78
C TYR A 267 3.46 -7.18 17.83
N GLU A 268 3.02 -5.93 17.76
CA GLU A 268 3.13 -4.94 18.81
C GLU A 268 1.82 -4.14 18.94
N GLY A 269 1.51 -3.67 20.13
CA GLY A 269 0.38 -2.79 20.31
C GLY A 269 0.64 -1.70 21.33
N LYS A 270 -0.02 -0.57 21.13
CA LYS A 270 0.10 0.61 21.99
C LYS A 270 -1.26 1.25 22.19
N TRP A 271 -1.56 1.63 23.43
CA TRP A 271 -2.72 2.49 23.70
C TRP A 271 -2.40 3.92 23.25
N LEU A 272 -3.26 4.47 22.40
CA LEU A 272 -3.22 5.85 21.97
C LEU A 272 -4.45 6.57 22.52
N GLU A 273 -4.34 7.88 22.69
CA GLU A 273 -5.48 8.73 22.95
C GLU A 273 -5.94 9.36 21.63
N TRP A 274 -7.20 9.12 21.26
CA TRP A 274 -7.78 9.64 20.03
C TRP A 274 -9.19 10.18 20.30
N LEU A 275 -9.39 11.47 19.99
CA LEU A 275 -10.63 12.19 20.34
C LEU A 275 -11.01 12.07 21.82
N ASN A 276 -10.01 12.09 22.71
CA ASN A 276 -10.13 11.92 24.16
C ASN A 276 -10.69 10.55 24.57
N HIS A 277 -10.42 9.52 23.77
CA HIS A 277 -10.80 8.13 24.06
C HIS A 277 -9.60 7.20 23.88
N PRO A 278 -9.49 6.14 24.70
CA PRO A 278 -8.46 5.13 24.54
C PRO A 278 -8.72 4.32 23.26
N TRP A 279 -7.74 4.31 22.37
CA TRP A 279 -7.80 3.58 21.11
C TRP A 279 -6.56 2.70 20.98
N ARG A 280 -6.76 1.39 20.79
CA ARG A 280 -5.66 0.45 20.68
C ARG A 280 -5.10 0.46 19.26
N ALA A 281 -3.86 0.92 19.12
CA ALA A 281 -3.08 0.72 17.91
C ALA A 281 -2.49 -0.68 17.89
N HIS A 282 -2.70 -1.38 16.78
CA HIS A 282 -2.13 -2.68 16.48
C HIS A 282 -1.09 -2.51 15.38
N TYR A 283 0.06 -3.14 15.52
CA TYR A 283 1.17 -3.16 14.57
C TYR A 283 1.50 -4.63 14.30
N PHE A 284 1.23 -5.10 13.09
CA PHE A 284 1.54 -6.46 12.66
C PHE A 284 2.63 -6.41 11.61
N TYR A 285 3.65 -7.27 11.72
CA TYR A 285 4.73 -7.36 10.74
C TYR A 285 4.56 -8.65 9.96
N VAL A 286 3.80 -8.53 8.87
CA VAL A 286 3.34 -9.67 8.08
C VAL A 286 4.47 -10.16 7.18
N PRO A 287 4.87 -11.45 7.28
CA PRO A 287 5.94 -11.98 6.46
C PRO A 287 5.50 -12.07 4.99
N VAL A 288 6.37 -11.60 4.09
CA VAL A 288 6.14 -11.68 2.65
C VAL A 288 7.14 -12.65 2.04
N THR A 289 6.69 -13.88 1.83
CA THR A 289 7.51 -14.93 1.24
C THR A 289 7.25 -14.98 -0.26
N HIS A 290 8.29 -14.71 -1.09
CA HIS A 290 8.30 -14.87 -2.55
C HIS A 290 7.52 -13.84 -3.40
N GLN A 291 7.48 -12.56 -3.01
CA GLN A 291 6.98 -11.50 -3.89
C GLN A 291 8.07 -10.50 -4.25
N ARG A 292 8.48 -10.49 -5.52
CA ARG A 292 9.23 -9.36 -6.06
C ARG A 292 8.26 -8.21 -6.33
N VAL A 293 8.36 -7.19 -5.49
CA VAL A 293 7.65 -5.92 -5.67
C VAL A 293 8.46 -5.04 -6.61
N THR A 294 7.83 -4.52 -7.67
CA THR A 294 8.46 -3.48 -8.50
C THR A 294 8.13 -2.13 -7.88
N LYS A 295 9.04 -1.59 -7.05
CA LYS A 295 8.84 -0.29 -6.37
C LYS A 295 9.59 0.83 -7.12
N PRO A 296 8.96 1.95 -7.50
CA PRO A 296 9.66 3.12 -8.05
C PRO A 296 10.18 4.07 -6.96
N LYS A 297 11.30 4.75 -7.24
CA LYS A 297 12.02 5.67 -6.34
C LYS A 297 11.17 6.86 -5.85
N ILE A 298 11.29 7.17 -4.56
CA ILE A 298 10.63 8.29 -3.87
C ILE A 298 11.31 9.62 -4.22
N ARG A 299 10.57 10.74 -4.20
CA ARG A 299 11.12 12.11 -4.21
C ARG A 299 10.87 12.79 -2.87
N ASP A 300 11.87 13.57 -2.44
CA ASP A 300 11.97 14.25 -1.15
C ASP A 300 10.73 15.07 -0.75
N GLY A 301 10.21 14.81 0.46
CA GLY A 301 9.18 15.62 1.12
C GLY A 301 8.83 15.09 2.51
N GLY A 302 8.51 15.97 3.48
CA GLY A 302 8.59 15.76 4.94
C GLY A 302 7.82 14.64 5.66
N GLN A 303 7.24 13.66 4.95
CA GLN A 303 6.87 12.34 5.49
C GLN A 303 7.83 11.22 5.04
N ALA A 304 8.78 11.54 4.16
CA ALA A 304 9.76 10.64 3.57
C ALA A 304 10.66 10.00 4.62
N ALA A 305 11.11 10.72 5.65
CA ALA A 305 12.03 10.16 6.63
C ALA A 305 11.47 8.96 7.44
N ILE A 306 10.16 8.92 7.69
CA ILE A 306 9.53 7.77 8.38
C ILE A 306 9.30 6.64 7.38
N ALA A 307 8.90 6.95 6.14
CA ALA A 307 8.74 5.96 5.08
C ALA A 307 10.10 5.33 4.72
N GLU A 308 11.14 6.11 4.53
CA GLU A 308 12.53 5.69 4.27
C GLU A 308 13.08 4.81 5.41
N HIS A 309 12.86 5.20 6.68
CA HIS A 309 13.32 4.39 7.82
C HIS A 309 12.56 3.07 7.94
N LEU A 310 11.24 3.09 7.70
CA LEU A 310 10.44 1.86 7.62
C LEU A 310 10.82 1.01 6.41
N GLU A 311 11.20 1.63 5.28
CA GLU A 311 11.63 0.93 4.07
C GLU A 311 12.96 0.21 4.27
N GLU A 312 13.94 0.84 4.93
CA GLU A 312 15.21 0.21 5.31
C GLU A 312 14.98 -1.00 6.23
N GLU A 313 14.09 -0.88 7.23
CA GLU A 313 13.76 -1.99 8.15
C GLU A 313 12.92 -3.11 7.48
N GLU A 314 12.00 -2.78 6.56
CA GLU A 314 11.16 -3.76 5.85
C GLU A 314 11.97 -4.57 4.81
N GLU A 315 12.92 -3.94 4.12
CA GLU A 315 13.83 -4.63 3.18
C GLU A 315 14.82 -5.56 3.88
N GLU A 316 15.27 -5.21 5.08
CA GLU A 316 16.18 -6.05 5.88
C GLU A 316 15.43 -7.25 6.51
N THR A 317 14.15 -7.10 6.85
CA THR A 317 13.38 -8.12 7.59
C THR A 317 12.48 -8.99 6.73
N GLY A 318 12.13 -8.60 5.50
CA GLY A 318 11.19 -9.36 4.65
C GLY A 318 9.76 -9.41 5.21
N ARG A 319 9.40 -8.43 6.03
CA ARG A 319 8.07 -8.27 6.65
C ARG A 319 7.51 -6.90 6.31
N TYR A 320 6.19 -6.81 6.09
CA TYR A 320 5.50 -5.53 5.91
C TYR A 320 4.66 -5.16 7.12
N MET A 321 4.72 -3.89 7.50
CA MET A 321 3.99 -3.39 8.65
C MET A 321 2.54 -3.05 8.28
N VAL A 322 1.59 -3.76 8.89
CA VAL A 322 0.15 -3.50 8.83
C VAL A 322 -0.29 -2.91 10.16
N TRP A 323 -0.74 -1.66 10.15
CA TRP A 323 -1.00 -0.94 11.38
C TRP A 323 -2.18 0.03 11.30
N GLY A 324 -2.48 0.67 12.42
CA GLY A 324 -3.50 1.70 12.50
C GLY A 324 -4.90 1.15 12.21
N MET A 325 -5.66 1.88 11.40
CA MET A 325 -7.04 1.52 11.07
C MET A 325 -7.13 0.16 10.38
N THR A 326 -6.21 -0.15 9.47
CA THR A 326 -6.14 -1.46 8.80
C THR A 326 -5.92 -2.59 9.81
N GLY A 327 -4.93 -2.45 10.69
CA GLY A 327 -4.66 -3.41 11.76
C GLY A 327 -5.87 -3.62 12.68
N ARG A 328 -6.58 -2.55 13.01
CA ARG A 328 -7.80 -2.63 13.81
C ARG A 328 -8.92 -3.41 13.13
N MET A 329 -9.18 -3.11 11.86
CA MET A 329 -10.19 -3.82 11.06
C MET A 329 -9.87 -5.30 10.88
N LEU A 330 -8.59 -5.67 10.77
CA LEU A 330 -8.14 -7.07 10.70
C LEU A 330 -8.48 -7.83 11.99
N VAL A 331 -8.18 -7.24 13.15
CA VAL A 331 -8.53 -7.81 14.46
C VAL A 331 -10.05 -7.96 14.58
N ASP A 332 -10.81 -6.91 14.26
CA ASP A 332 -12.28 -6.95 14.34
C ASP A 332 -12.88 -8.00 13.38
N CYS A 333 -12.36 -8.12 12.15
CA CYS A 333 -12.77 -9.14 11.20
C CYS A 333 -12.46 -10.55 11.71
N ALA A 334 -11.25 -10.79 12.20
CA ALA A 334 -10.82 -12.09 12.71
C ALA A 334 -11.64 -12.50 13.96
N ARG A 335 -11.92 -11.55 14.86
CA ARG A 335 -12.78 -11.77 16.04
C ARG A 335 -14.17 -12.25 15.65
N VAL A 336 -14.79 -11.62 14.65
CA VAL A 336 -16.11 -12.05 14.14
C VAL A 336 -16.02 -13.42 13.46
N ALA A 337 -15.02 -13.62 12.61
CA ALA A 337 -14.85 -14.85 11.85
C ALA A 337 -14.64 -16.05 12.78
N TYR A 338 -13.66 -15.98 13.69
CA TYR A 338 -13.29 -17.10 14.55
C TYR A 338 -14.08 -17.16 15.86
N ALA A 339 -14.90 -16.14 16.17
CA ALA A 339 -15.60 -16.00 17.44
C ALA A 339 -14.66 -16.13 18.65
N GLN A 340 -13.49 -15.50 18.53
CA GLN A 340 -12.40 -15.58 19.49
C GLN A 340 -11.84 -14.18 19.74
N GLU A 341 -11.54 -13.88 21.01
CA GLU A 341 -10.85 -12.66 21.40
C GLU A 341 -9.33 -12.79 21.18
N PRO A 342 -8.63 -11.70 20.81
CA PRO A 342 -7.19 -11.76 20.59
C PRO A 342 -6.43 -11.98 21.90
N GLU A 343 -5.24 -12.59 21.80
CA GLU A 343 -4.35 -12.88 22.93
C GLU A 343 -3.74 -11.63 23.58
N PHE A 344 -3.93 -10.49 22.94
CA PHE A 344 -3.39 -9.20 23.34
C PHE A 344 -4.49 -8.18 23.66
N GLU A 345 -4.07 -7.07 24.28
CA GLU A 345 -4.97 -5.95 24.58
C GLU A 345 -5.60 -5.37 23.31
N HIS A 346 -6.90 -5.09 23.38
CA HIS A 346 -7.73 -4.59 22.28
C HIS A 346 -8.89 -3.75 22.84
N ASN A 347 -9.57 -2.95 22.00
CA ASN A 347 -10.84 -2.34 22.43
C ASN A 347 -11.95 -3.39 22.37
N LYS A 348 -12.75 -3.48 23.43
CA LYS A 348 -13.80 -4.50 23.56
C LYS A 348 -14.90 -4.40 22.50
N HIS A 349 -15.25 -3.18 22.08
CA HIS A 349 -16.24 -2.93 21.03
C HIS A 349 -15.68 -3.20 19.62
N PHE A 350 -16.54 -3.16 18.62
CA PHE A 350 -16.15 -3.25 17.20
C PHE A 350 -16.29 -1.87 16.55
N GLY A 351 -15.34 -1.52 15.68
CA GLY A 351 -15.33 -0.23 14.99
C GLY A 351 -15.28 0.99 15.93
N ASP A 352 -15.50 2.16 15.33
CA ASP A 352 -15.33 3.49 15.92
C ASP A 352 -16.61 4.34 15.82
N GLU A 353 -17.78 3.71 15.72
CA GLU A 353 -19.06 4.41 15.47
C GLU A 353 -19.36 5.50 16.51
N ALA A 354 -19.08 5.26 17.80
CA ALA A 354 -19.20 6.26 18.85
C ALA A 354 -18.25 7.47 18.65
N LEU A 355 -17.06 7.24 18.08
CA LEU A 355 -16.11 8.31 17.76
C LEU A 355 -16.58 9.11 16.54
N ILE A 356 -17.19 8.45 15.55
CA ILE A 356 -17.78 9.09 14.37
C ILE A 356 -18.95 9.98 14.80
N GLU A 357 -19.84 9.50 15.66
CA GLU A 357 -20.96 10.29 16.20
C GLU A 357 -20.48 11.53 16.95
N ARG A 358 -19.45 11.37 17.79
CA ARG A 358 -18.83 12.51 18.49
C ARG A 358 -18.21 13.51 17.51
N ALA A 359 -17.44 13.04 16.54
CA ALA A 359 -16.83 13.89 15.52
C ALA A 359 -17.88 14.63 14.67
N ALA A 360 -19.04 14.00 14.41
CA ALA A 360 -20.18 14.64 13.76
C ALA A 360 -20.81 15.71 14.65
N GLY A 361 -21.04 15.41 15.94
CA GLY A 361 -21.56 16.36 16.93
C GLY A 361 -20.66 17.60 17.09
N ASP A 362 -19.35 17.41 17.04
CA ASP A 362 -18.34 18.46 17.07
C ASP A 362 -18.23 19.23 15.73
N GLY A 363 -19.01 18.85 14.71
CA GLY A 363 -19.06 19.50 13.41
C GLY A 363 -17.86 19.21 12.49
N ARG A 364 -17.00 18.25 12.85
CA ARG A 364 -15.77 17.91 12.11
C ARG A 364 -16.05 17.17 10.80
N LEU A 365 -17.14 16.39 10.78
CA LEU A 365 -17.57 15.63 9.60
C LEU A 365 -18.43 16.44 8.62
N LYS A 366 -18.51 17.77 8.77
CA LYS A 366 -19.16 18.63 7.79
C LYS A 366 -18.30 18.77 6.54
N GLU A 367 -18.93 19.04 5.42
CA GLU A 367 -18.23 19.36 4.19
C GLU A 367 -17.45 20.66 4.40
N LYS A 368 -16.12 20.60 4.23
CA LYS A 368 -15.32 21.83 4.20
C LYS A 368 -15.69 22.53 2.91
N LYS A 369 -16.48 23.62 3.02
CA LYS A 369 -16.77 24.51 1.89
C LYS A 369 -15.43 24.82 1.21
N ARG A 370 -15.26 24.44 -0.05
CA ARG A 370 -14.15 24.98 -0.87
C ARG A 370 -14.32 26.49 -0.76
N ARG A 371 -13.36 27.18 -0.14
CA ARG A 371 -13.33 28.64 -0.21
C ARG A 371 -13.38 28.98 -1.69
N SER A 372 -14.36 29.79 -2.09
CA SER A 372 -14.43 30.22 -3.48
C SER A 372 -13.16 31.00 -3.81
N ASP A 373 -12.72 30.98 -5.07
CA ASP A 373 -11.59 31.81 -5.50
C ASP A 373 -11.85 33.29 -5.17
N GLU A 374 -13.11 33.72 -5.14
CA GLU A 374 -13.55 35.04 -4.67
C GLU A 374 -13.29 35.29 -3.17
N GLU A 375 -13.49 34.29 -2.30
CA GLU A 375 -13.21 34.40 -0.86
C GLU A 375 -11.70 34.44 -0.59
N LEU A 376 -10.90 33.71 -1.36
CA LEU A 376 -9.44 33.74 -1.29
C LEU A 376 -8.87 35.07 -1.79
N VAL A 377 -9.36 35.56 -2.93
CA VAL A 377 -9.00 36.87 -3.47
C VAL A 377 -9.44 38.00 -2.54
N ALA A 378 -10.63 37.91 -1.93
CA ALA A 378 -11.08 38.91 -0.96
C ALA A 378 -10.20 38.95 0.31
N GLU A 379 -9.70 37.80 0.77
CA GLU A 379 -8.80 37.73 1.92
C GLU A 379 -7.38 38.23 1.57
N GLU A 380 -6.87 37.96 0.38
CA GLU A 380 -5.61 38.54 -0.13
C GLU A 380 -5.70 40.05 -0.30
N VAL A 381 -6.80 40.56 -0.87
CA VAL A 381 -7.07 42.00 -0.99
C VAL A 381 -7.20 42.66 0.38
N LYS A 382 -7.77 41.96 1.37
CA LYS A 382 -7.88 42.45 2.75
C LYS A 382 -6.52 42.49 3.44
N LYS A 383 -5.70 41.44 3.31
CA LYS A 383 -4.32 41.42 3.81
C LYS A 383 -3.43 42.50 3.17
N ALA A 384 -3.59 42.75 1.87
CA ALA A 384 -2.86 43.82 1.18
C ALA A 384 -3.25 45.22 1.68
N LYS A 385 -4.53 45.44 2.01
CA LYS A 385 -5.01 46.71 2.58
C LYS A 385 -4.58 46.94 4.02
N GLU A 386 -4.45 45.88 4.81
CA GLU A 386 -3.98 45.96 6.19
C GLU A 386 -2.45 46.15 6.27
N GLY A 387 -1.68 45.54 5.35
CA GLY A 387 -0.23 45.75 5.24
C GLY A 387 0.20 47.11 4.68
N SER A 388 -0.69 47.83 3.99
CA SER A 388 -0.41 49.16 3.43
C SER A 388 -0.68 50.30 4.43
N LYS A 389 -1.05 50.00 5.68
CA LYS A 389 -1.37 50.96 6.73
C LYS A 389 -0.36 50.98 7.88
N MET A 390 0.76 50.26 7.75
CA MET A 390 1.92 50.33 8.64
C MET A 390 3.02 51.24 8.09
#